data_AF-A0A838PMG9-F1
#
_entry.id   AF-A0A838PMG9-F1
#
_cell.length_a   1.000
_cell.length_b   1.000
_cell.length_c   1.000
_cell.angle_alpha   90.00
_cell.angle_beta   90.00
_cell.angle_gamma   90.00
#
_symmetry.space_group_name_H-M   'P 1'
#
loop_
_entity.id
_entity.type
_entity.pdbx_description
1 polymer ?
#
loop_
_entity_poly.entity_id
_entity_poly.type
_entity_poly.pdbx_seq_one_letter_code
_entity_poly.pdbx_strand_id
1 'polypeptide(L)'
;MAAGRALVILCCLALIAVPGCSRDADEAVPVACREGEEAVRKALESAPRDVSMDGTLLSECLDDTTSGGELQAVGAAYVAVAADLAAEASRDPDSQEATQLGFLVGALRRAERGAQGVGAELQRRIEQELSVVDTSSRAFQRGVAAGRRAG
;
A
#
# COMPACT_ATOMS: atom_id res chain seq x y z
N MET A 1 44.07 33.51 54.55
CA MET A 1 42.66 33.78 54.92
C MET A 1 41.99 34.39 53.71
N ALA A 2 41.23 33.59 52.95
CA ALA A 2 40.54 34.02 51.74
C ALA A 2 39.10 33.53 51.81
N ALA A 3 38.18 34.45 51.56
CA ALA A 3 36.78 34.40 51.91
C ALA A 3 35.91 33.66 50.88
N GLY A 4 34.80 33.11 51.37
CA GLY A 4 33.50 33.14 50.68
C GLY A 4 33.22 32.06 49.64
N ARG A 5 32.45 31.04 50.02
CA ARG A 5 31.77 30.08 49.12
C ARG A 5 30.39 30.62 48.74
N ALA A 6 30.07 30.70 47.44
CA ALA A 6 28.71 30.64 46.86
C ALA A 6 28.87 30.53 45.33
N LEU A 7 28.69 29.35 44.74
CA LEU A 7 27.46 28.86 44.08
C LEU A 7 26.98 29.77 42.93
N VAL A 8 27.01 29.27 41.69
CA VAL A 8 25.87 29.08 40.76
C VAL A 8 26.45 28.69 39.39
N ILE A 9 26.32 27.41 39.06
CA ILE A 9 26.49 26.88 37.70
C ILE A 9 25.23 27.27 36.93
N LEU A 10 25.32 28.22 36.01
CA LEU A 10 24.23 28.56 35.10
C LEU A 10 24.49 27.90 33.74
N CYS A 11 23.86 26.75 33.55
CA CYS A 11 23.76 26.00 32.31
C CYS A 11 22.78 26.74 31.37
N CYS A 12 23.27 27.37 30.30
CA CYS A 12 22.43 27.86 29.21
C CYS A 12 22.68 27.03 27.95
N LEU A 13 22.12 25.82 27.92
CA LEU A 13 21.85 25.13 26.66
C LEU A 13 20.63 25.81 26.02
N ALA A 14 20.89 26.70 25.06
CA ALA A 14 19.85 27.26 24.21
C ALA A 14 19.42 26.19 23.19
N LEU A 15 18.33 25.50 23.49
CA LEU A 15 17.55 24.70 22.54
C LEU A 15 16.95 25.66 21.50
N ILE A 16 17.58 25.72 20.33
CA ILE A 16 17.03 26.42 19.17
C ILE A 16 15.93 25.53 18.61
N ALA A 17 14.69 25.76 19.06
CA ALA A 17 13.50 25.20 18.43
C ALA A 17 13.38 25.81 17.03
N VAL A 18 13.80 25.06 16.01
CA VAL A 18 13.39 25.33 14.64
C VAL A 18 11.88 25.08 14.60
N PRO A 19 11.02 26.07 14.28
CA PRO A 19 9.66 25.76 13.90
C PRO A 19 9.76 25.01 12.58
N GLY A 20 9.75 23.67 12.66
CA GLY A 20 9.50 22.84 11.51
C GLY A 20 8.16 23.28 10.94
N CYS A 21 8.22 24.01 9.83
CA CYS A 21 7.07 24.17 8.97
C CYS A 21 6.76 22.79 8.38
N SER A 22 6.05 21.94 9.14
CA SER A 22 5.27 20.89 8.51
C SER A 22 4.17 21.61 7.74
N ARG A 23 4.41 21.79 6.44
CA ARG A 23 3.27 21.84 5.53
C ARG A 23 2.69 20.44 5.57
N ASP A 24 1.82 20.21 6.55
CA ASP A 24 0.86 19.11 6.53
C ASP A 24 -0.13 19.42 5.39
N ALA A 25 0.34 19.22 4.17
CA ALA A 25 -0.51 18.78 3.10
C ALA A 25 -0.35 17.26 3.07
N ASP A 26 -0.81 16.61 4.15
CA ASP A 26 -1.27 15.24 4.08
C ASP A 26 -2.32 15.24 2.97
N GLU A 27 -1.93 14.81 1.77
CA GLU A 27 -2.90 14.29 0.82
C GLU A 27 -3.40 12.99 1.45
N ALA A 28 -4.35 13.15 2.38
CA ALA A 28 -4.81 12.05 3.20
C ALA A 28 -5.40 10.99 2.28
N VAL A 29 -4.90 9.76 2.39
CA VAL A 29 -5.46 8.58 1.73
C VAL A 29 -6.99 8.66 1.85
N PRO A 30 -7.76 8.56 0.74
CA PRO A 30 -9.21 8.63 0.80
C PRO A 30 -9.75 7.62 1.80
N VAL A 31 -10.83 7.96 2.53
CA VAL A 31 -11.41 7.05 3.54
C VAL A 31 -11.71 5.67 2.95
N ALA A 32 -12.16 5.63 1.70
CA ALA A 32 -12.41 4.42 0.93
C ALA A 32 -11.17 3.51 0.79
N CYS A 33 -9.98 4.11 0.73
CA CYS A 33 -8.71 3.39 0.55
C CYS A 33 -8.11 2.89 1.86
N ARG A 34 -8.63 3.36 3.01
CA ARG A 34 -8.30 2.87 4.35
C ARG A 34 -9.15 1.66 4.77
N GLU A 35 -10.06 1.21 3.91
CA GLU A 35 -10.92 0.10 4.26
C GLU A 35 -10.13 -1.21 4.39
N GLY A 36 -10.63 -2.08 5.25
CA GLY A 36 -9.95 -3.33 5.60
C GLY A 36 -10.00 -4.39 4.51
N GLU A 37 -9.42 -5.54 4.81
CA GLU A 37 -9.32 -6.71 3.94
C GLU A 37 -10.63 -7.10 3.23
N GLU A 38 -11.75 -7.08 3.96
CA GLU A 38 -13.07 -7.45 3.43
C GLU A 38 -13.53 -6.52 2.29
N ALA A 39 -13.27 -5.21 2.41
CA ALA A 39 -13.63 -4.24 1.38
C ALA A 39 -12.79 -4.42 0.12
N VAL A 40 -11.47 -4.63 0.29
CA VAL A 40 -10.55 -4.91 -0.83
C VAL A 40 -10.98 -6.18 -1.57
N ARG A 41 -11.26 -7.26 -0.83
CA ARG A 41 -11.75 -8.52 -1.41
C ARG A 41 -13.04 -8.32 -2.19
N LYS A 42 -14.02 -7.65 -1.59
CA LYS A 42 -15.32 -7.38 -2.21
C LYS A 42 -15.18 -6.52 -3.48
N ALA A 43 -14.33 -5.49 -3.46
CA ALA A 43 -14.08 -4.67 -4.64
C ALA A 43 -13.51 -5.52 -5.79
N LEU A 44 -12.55 -6.40 -5.49
CA LEU A 44 -11.93 -7.29 -6.48
C LEU A 44 -12.90 -8.27 -7.14
N GLU A 45 -14.07 -8.56 -6.56
CA GLU A 45 -15.13 -9.34 -7.21
C GLU A 45 -15.56 -8.78 -8.57
N SER A 46 -15.36 -7.47 -8.80
CA SER A 46 -15.65 -6.84 -10.09
C SER A 46 -14.62 -7.11 -11.19
N ALA A 47 -13.44 -7.65 -10.85
CA ALA A 47 -12.41 -7.97 -11.84
C ALA A 47 -12.97 -8.97 -12.90
N PRO A 48 -12.60 -8.84 -14.19
CA PRO A 48 -11.61 -7.93 -14.76
C PRO A 48 -12.18 -6.57 -15.20
N ARG A 49 -13.38 -6.19 -14.77
CA ARG A 49 -13.90 -4.82 -14.97
C ARG A 49 -13.24 -3.86 -13.98
N ASP A 50 -13.55 -2.58 -14.10
CA ASP A 50 -13.08 -1.53 -13.20
C ASP A 50 -13.36 -1.92 -11.74
N VAL A 51 -12.31 -1.84 -10.91
CA VAL A 51 -12.38 -2.12 -9.48
C VAL A 51 -12.24 -0.80 -8.75
N SER A 52 -13.25 -0.45 -7.97
CA SER A 52 -13.27 0.76 -7.17
C SER A 52 -13.78 0.47 -5.76
N MET A 53 -13.32 1.27 -4.81
CA MET A 53 -13.78 1.30 -3.42
C MET A 53 -14.47 2.65 -3.21
N ASP A 54 -15.77 2.63 -2.93
CA ASP A 54 -16.60 3.84 -2.79
C ASP A 54 -16.41 4.91 -3.89
N GLY A 55 -16.17 4.44 -5.12
CA GLY A 55 -15.98 5.29 -6.30
C GLY A 55 -14.54 5.73 -6.58
N THR A 56 -13.58 5.42 -5.71
CA THR A 56 -12.14 5.61 -5.94
C THR A 56 -11.55 4.36 -6.59
N LEU A 57 -10.77 4.52 -7.66
CA LEU A 57 -10.15 3.38 -8.34
C LEU A 57 -9.10 2.71 -7.43
N LEU A 58 -8.96 1.39 -7.56
CA LEU A 58 -8.03 0.62 -6.72
C LEU A 58 -6.58 1.09 -6.86
N SER A 59 -6.15 1.49 -8.05
CA SER A 59 -4.80 1.98 -8.31
C SER A 59 -4.55 3.38 -7.77
N GLU A 60 -5.59 4.22 -7.65
CA GLU A 60 -5.51 5.49 -6.96
C GLU A 60 -5.32 5.24 -5.46
N CYS A 61 -6.09 4.31 -4.90
CA CYS A 61 -5.89 3.88 -3.51
C CYS A 61 -4.48 3.31 -3.27
N LEU A 62 -3.94 2.54 -4.22
CA LEU A 62 -2.57 2.02 -4.12
C LEU A 62 -1.53 3.14 -4.26
N ASP A 63 -1.70 4.11 -5.16
CA ASP A 63 -0.78 5.24 -5.31
C ASP A 63 -0.68 6.06 -4.00
N ASP A 64 -1.83 6.41 -3.42
CA ASP A 64 -1.92 7.16 -2.15
C ASP A 64 -1.37 6.37 -0.97
N THR A 65 -1.66 5.06 -0.91
CA THR A 65 -1.13 4.16 0.13
C THR A 65 0.39 4.07 0.09
N THR A 66 0.98 4.16 -1.11
CA THR A 66 2.43 4.04 -1.30
C THR A 66 3.19 5.35 -1.15
N SER A 67 2.50 6.48 -1.08
CA SER A 67 3.08 7.81 -0.86
C SER A 67 2.92 8.32 0.58
N GLY A 68 1.94 7.82 1.34
CA GLY A 68 1.64 8.20 2.73
C GLY A 68 2.19 7.27 3.82
N GLY A 69 2.16 7.75 5.07
CA GLY A 69 2.60 6.99 6.27
C GLY A 69 1.63 5.89 6.74
N GLU A 70 0.43 5.78 6.15
CA GLU A 70 -0.60 4.80 6.53
C GLU A 70 -0.41 3.40 5.92
N LEU A 71 0.70 3.19 5.21
CA LEU A 71 1.07 1.93 4.55
C LEU A 71 0.94 0.69 5.45
N GLN A 72 1.23 0.80 6.75
CA GLN A 72 1.31 -0.37 7.62
C GLN A 72 -0.04 -1.10 7.76
N ALA A 73 -1.13 -0.36 7.93
CA ALA A 73 -2.46 -0.97 8.08
C ALA A 73 -3.07 -1.30 6.72
N VAL A 74 -3.01 -0.35 5.77
CA VAL A 74 -3.63 -0.49 4.45
C VAL A 74 -2.88 -1.51 3.60
N GLY A 75 -1.55 -1.44 3.54
CA GLY A 75 -0.72 -2.41 2.84
C GLY A 75 -0.84 -3.83 3.41
N ALA A 76 -1.09 -3.98 4.72
CA ALA A 76 -1.32 -5.31 5.31
C ALA A 76 -2.61 -5.95 4.80
N ALA A 77 -3.69 -5.17 4.64
CA ALA A 77 -4.95 -5.66 4.06
C ALA A 77 -4.75 -6.17 2.63
N TYR A 78 -4.03 -5.43 1.79
CA TYR A 78 -3.72 -5.86 0.42
C TYR A 78 -2.88 -7.14 0.36
N VAL A 79 -1.87 -7.28 1.24
CA VAL A 79 -1.05 -8.49 1.31
C VAL A 79 -1.88 -9.69 1.77
N ALA A 80 -2.77 -9.52 2.76
CA ALA A 80 -3.65 -10.59 3.23
C ALA A 80 -4.60 -11.07 2.13
N VAL A 81 -5.26 -10.15 1.42
CA VAL A 81 -6.10 -10.50 0.26
C VAL A 81 -5.28 -11.20 -0.83
N ALA A 82 -4.08 -10.72 -1.13
CA ALA A 82 -3.22 -11.34 -2.13
C ALA A 82 -2.82 -12.79 -1.74
N ALA A 83 -2.50 -13.03 -0.47
CA ALA A 83 -2.14 -14.35 0.03
C ALA A 83 -3.29 -15.35 -0.09
N ASP A 84 -4.51 -14.94 0.27
CA ASP A 84 -5.68 -15.80 0.15
C ASP A 84 -6.03 -16.10 -1.31
N LEU A 85 -6.04 -15.08 -2.17
CA LEU A 85 -6.28 -15.26 -3.60
C LEU A 85 -5.21 -16.15 -4.23
N ALA A 86 -3.95 -16.03 -3.80
CA ALA A 86 -2.86 -16.89 -4.24
C ALA A 86 -3.08 -18.34 -3.81
N ALA A 87 -3.52 -18.57 -2.57
CA ALA A 87 -3.86 -19.90 -2.08
C ALA A 87 -4.99 -20.54 -2.91
N GLU A 88 -6.02 -19.77 -3.28
CA GLU A 88 -7.13 -20.22 -4.13
C GLU A 88 -6.67 -20.47 -5.58
N ALA A 89 -5.98 -19.51 -6.18
CA ALA A 89 -5.45 -19.59 -7.55
C ALA A 89 -4.42 -20.73 -7.73
N SER A 90 -3.68 -21.08 -6.68
CA SER A 90 -2.75 -22.23 -6.72
C SER A 90 -3.46 -23.57 -6.91
N ARG A 91 -4.73 -23.68 -6.50
CA ARG A 91 -5.55 -24.89 -6.64
C ARG A 91 -6.25 -24.95 -7.99
N ASP A 92 -6.63 -23.79 -8.53
CA ASP A 92 -7.24 -23.65 -9.85
C ASP A 92 -6.65 -22.42 -10.59
N PRO A 93 -5.67 -22.64 -11.48
CA PRO A 93 -5.03 -21.56 -12.23
C PRO A 93 -5.94 -20.75 -13.16
N ASP A 94 -7.09 -21.30 -13.57
CA ASP A 94 -8.03 -20.64 -14.49
C ASP A 94 -9.23 -19.99 -13.77
N SER A 95 -9.16 -19.93 -12.43
CA SER A 95 -10.19 -19.40 -11.53
C SER A 95 -10.43 -17.89 -11.63
N GLN A 96 -11.52 -17.45 -11.00
CA GLN A 96 -11.82 -16.03 -10.85
C GLN A 96 -10.80 -15.36 -9.92
N GLU A 97 -10.34 -16.07 -8.90
CA GLU A 97 -9.35 -15.65 -7.91
C GLU A 97 -7.98 -15.41 -8.57
N ALA A 98 -7.60 -16.25 -9.53
CA ALA A 98 -6.43 -16.00 -10.38
C ALA A 98 -6.57 -14.70 -11.19
N THR A 99 -7.78 -14.42 -11.70
CA THR A 99 -8.07 -13.16 -12.40
C THR A 99 -8.01 -11.95 -11.46
N GLN A 100 -8.52 -12.07 -10.24
CA GLN A 100 -8.50 -11.02 -9.21
C GLN A 100 -7.09 -10.72 -8.74
N LEU A 101 -6.30 -11.76 -8.45
CA LEU A 101 -4.90 -11.61 -8.06
C LEU A 101 -4.08 -10.96 -9.18
N GLY A 102 -4.30 -11.40 -10.42
CA GLY A 102 -3.71 -10.78 -11.59
C GLY A 102 -4.09 -9.30 -11.69
N PHE A 103 -5.36 -8.95 -11.46
CA PHE A 103 -5.83 -7.56 -11.46
C PHE A 103 -5.09 -6.72 -10.42
N LEU A 104 -5.01 -7.19 -9.18
CA LEU A 104 -4.30 -6.50 -8.10
C LEU A 104 -2.83 -6.22 -8.47
N VAL A 105 -2.13 -7.22 -9.00
CA VAL A 105 -0.74 -7.07 -9.48
C VAL A 105 -0.66 -6.05 -10.63
N GLY A 106 -1.63 -6.06 -11.53
CA GLY A 106 -1.72 -5.11 -12.63
C GLY A 106 -1.91 -3.66 -12.16
N ALA A 107 -2.79 -3.45 -11.18
CA ALA A 107 -3.09 -2.16 -10.57
C ALA A 107 -1.90 -1.61 -9.80
N LEU A 108 -1.21 -2.46 -9.03
CA LEU A 108 0.00 -2.07 -8.29
C LEU A 108 1.12 -1.62 -9.23
N ARG A 109 1.37 -2.36 -10.31
CA ARG A 109 2.33 -1.98 -11.36
C ARG A 109 1.97 -0.70 -12.11
N ARG A 110 0.70 -0.26 -12.05
CA ARG A 110 0.26 1.02 -12.59
C ARG A 110 0.62 2.15 -11.62
N ALA A 111 0.28 1.99 -10.34
CA ALA A 111 0.60 2.94 -9.27
C ALA A 111 2.11 3.21 -9.16
N GLU A 112 2.94 2.16 -9.24
CA GLU A 112 4.40 2.31 -9.07
C GLU A 112 5.12 3.10 -10.16
N ARG A 113 4.48 3.40 -11.29
CA ARG A 113 5.10 4.27 -12.30
C ARG A 113 5.21 5.72 -11.82
N GLY A 114 4.53 6.09 -10.73
CA GLY A 114 4.65 7.37 -10.03
C GLY A 114 5.38 7.30 -8.69
N ALA A 115 5.40 6.14 -8.02
CA ALA A 115 5.89 6.00 -6.65
C ALA A 115 7.40 5.72 -6.56
N GLN A 116 8.10 6.40 -5.65
CA GLN A 116 9.45 6.04 -5.20
C GLN A 116 9.43 5.54 -3.75
N GLY A 117 10.20 4.51 -3.45
CA GLY A 117 10.40 4.03 -2.08
C GLY A 117 9.35 3.02 -1.62
N VAL A 118 8.35 3.49 -0.88
CA VAL A 118 7.46 2.65 -0.06
C VAL A 118 6.59 1.68 -0.85
N GLY A 119 6.14 2.06 -2.06
CA GLY A 119 5.38 1.16 -2.94
C GLY A 119 6.13 -0.10 -3.36
N ALA A 120 7.45 0.00 -3.52
CA ALA A 120 8.28 -1.14 -3.89
C ALA A 120 8.31 -2.24 -2.80
N GLU A 121 8.07 -1.90 -1.53
CA GLU A 121 7.95 -2.92 -0.48
C GLU A 121 6.61 -3.66 -0.54
N LEU A 122 5.51 -2.93 -0.73
CA LEU A 122 4.20 -3.56 -0.90
C LEU A 122 4.20 -4.48 -2.14
N GLN A 123 4.80 -4.04 -3.24
CA GLN A 123 4.98 -4.88 -4.43
C GLN A 123 5.81 -6.12 -4.12
N ARG A 124 6.97 -5.98 -3.47
CA ARG A 124 7.79 -7.14 -3.11
C ARG A 124 7.01 -8.15 -2.29
N ARG A 125 6.19 -7.71 -1.33
CA ARG A 125 5.37 -8.60 -0.49
C ARG A 125 4.29 -9.31 -1.31
N ILE A 126 3.56 -8.59 -2.15
CA ILE A 126 2.56 -9.21 -3.04
C ILE A 126 3.21 -10.18 -4.03
N GLU A 127 4.40 -9.85 -4.55
CA GLU A 127 5.15 -10.73 -5.45
C GLU A 127 5.63 -12.03 -4.77
N GLN A 128 5.88 -12.01 -3.45
CA GLN A 128 6.20 -13.23 -2.69
C GLN A 128 5.02 -14.22 -2.69
N GLU A 129 3.79 -13.72 -2.59
CA GLU A 129 2.58 -14.55 -2.63
C GLU A 129 2.39 -15.23 -4.01
N LEU A 130 2.94 -14.65 -5.08
CA LEU A 130 2.85 -15.23 -6.42
C LEU A 130 3.72 -16.47 -6.62
N SER A 131 4.62 -16.79 -5.67
CA SER A 131 5.55 -17.92 -5.79
C SER A 131 4.88 -19.28 -5.96
N VAL A 132 3.62 -19.41 -5.53
CA VAL A 132 2.81 -20.64 -5.61
C VAL A 132 1.78 -20.61 -6.74
N VAL A 133 1.71 -19.53 -7.52
CA VAL A 133 0.68 -19.30 -8.53
C VAL A 133 1.24 -19.53 -9.93
N ASP A 134 0.46 -20.18 -10.81
CA ASP A 134 0.78 -20.20 -12.23
C ASP A 134 0.48 -18.82 -12.85
N THR A 135 1.48 -17.94 -12.78
CA THR A 135 1.40 -16.61 -13.39
C THR A 135 1.31 -16.63 -14.91
N SER A 136 1.50 -17.78 -15.58
CA SER A 136 1.33 -17.92 -17.02
C SER A 136 -0.12 -18.22 -17.43
N SER A 137 -1.01 -18.52 -16.46
CA SER A 137 -2.40 -18.84 -16.73
C SER A 137 -3.12 -17.71 -17.45
N ARG A 138 -4.12 -18.07 -18.28
CA ARG A 138 -4.89 -17.06 -19.03
C ARG A 138 -5.69 -16.18 -18.09
N ALA A 139 -6.25 -16.74 -17.02
CA ALA A 139 -6.99 -15.98 -16.01
C ALA A 139 -6.10 -14.91 -15.37
N PHE A 140 -4.93 -15.29 -14.86
CA PHE A 140 -3.99 -14.37 -14.25
C PHE A 140 -3.55 -13.27 -15.22
N GLN A 141 -3.13 -13.63 -16.44
CA GLN A 141 -2.69 -12.66 -17.45
C GLN A 141 -3.80 -11.69 -17.89
N ARG A 142 -5.06 -12.17 -18.00
CA ARG A 142 -6.22 -11.29 -18.24
C ARG A 142 -6.41 -10.30 -17.10
N GLY A 143 -6.30 -10.77 -15.87
CA GLY A 143 -6.31 -9.93 -14.66
C GLY A 143 -5.25 -8.85 -14.73
N VAL A 144 -3.98 -9.22 -14.93
CA VAL A 144 -2.85 -8.27 -15.01
C VAL A 144 -3.08 -7.21 -16.09
N ALA A 145 -3.55 -7.63 -17.27
CA ALA A 145 -3.82 -6.70 -18.36
C ALA A 145 -4.97 -5.73 -18.02
N ALA A 146 -6.01 -6.21 -17.32
CA ALA A 146 -7.12 -5.39 -16.86
C ALA A 146 -6.70 -4.40 -15.78
N GLY A 147 -6.03 -4.85 -14.72
CA GLY A 147 -5.56 -3.99 -13.62
C GLY A 147 -4.60 -2.91 -14.10
N ARG A 148 -3.77 -3.17 -15.12
CA ARG A 148 -2.91 -2.14 -15.72
C ARG A 148 -3.68 -1.01 -16.42
N ARG A 149 -4.91 -1.27 -16.87
CA ARG A 149 -5.75 -0.31 -17.62
C ARG A 149 -6.81 0.36 -16.75
N ALA A 150 -7.42 -0.41 -15.87
CA ALA A 150 -8.66 -0.12 -15.17
C ALA A 150 -8.58 -0.40 -13.65
N GLY A 151 -7.40 -0.80 -13.19
CA GLY A 151 -7.05 -0.73 -11.77
C GLY A 151 -7.04 0.71 -11.37
#